data_AF-A0A2G3PYV8-F1
#
_entry.id   AF-A0A2G3PYV8-F1
#
_cell.length_a   1.000
_cell.length_b   1.000
_cell.length_c   1.000
_cell.angle_alpha   90.00
_cell.angle_beta   90.00
_cell.angle_gamma   90.00
#
_symmetry.space_group_name_H-M   'P 1'
#
loop_
_entity.id
_entity.type
_entity.pdbx_description
1 polymer ?
#
loop_
_entity_poly.entity_id
_entity_poly.type
_entity_poly.pdbx_seq_one_letter_code
_entity_poly.pdbx_strand_id
1 'polypeptide(L)'
;MKYIDLTLQVKKINKIYKWAELQPKKESVMGHVGTHMDVYEMKQIPLEYMQRRGILFDVSTIRNREITSEDIDIDYIKPGDFVLFRTGLIERFPYGSNNYFKEGVNFSWELIDELIQEGIAFIGLDAPDLRKGKEHIEADRRCEKQGVYVIENLQHLGEIDTNKPCKMLTMWFEDLEATGLKCRVIATQPRE
;
A
#
# COMPACT_ATOMS: atom_id res chain seq x y z
N MET A 1 -4.62 21.85 10.66
CA MET A 1 -4.25 20.51 10.15
C MET A 1 -5.30 20.06 9.14
N LYS A 2 -4.87 19.62 7.96
CA LYS A 2 -5.67 18.90 6.96
C LYS A 2 -5.53 17.40 7.27
N TYR A 3 -6.64 16.67 7.21
CA TYR A 3 -6.66 15.21 7.33
C TYR A 3 -7.13 14.67 5.99
N ILE A 4 -6.37 13.74 5.42
CA ILE A 4 -6.66 13.13 4.13
C ILE A 4 -6.89 11.65 4.39
N ASP A 5 -8.10 11.20 4.10
CA ASP A 5 -8.47 9.79 4.25
C ASP A 5 -8.01 9.00 3.04
N LEU A 6 -6.99 8.15 3.23
CA LEU A 6 -6.42 7.34 2.16
C LEU A 6 -7.08 5.96 2.05
N THR A 7 -8.06 5.68 2.91
CA THR A 7 -8.65 4.35 3.04
C THR A 7 -9.76 4.14 2.02
N LEU A 8 -9.61 3.17 1.13
CA LEU A 8 -10.67 2.71 0.22
C LEU A 8 -11.74 1.93 0.98
N GLN A 9 -12.92 2.53 1.11
CA GLN A 9 -14.11 1.84 1.61
C GLN A 9 -14.86 1.14 0.47
N VAL A 10 -14.99 -0.18 0.58
CA VAL A 10 -15.65 -0.99 -0.46
C VAL A 10 -17.09 -1.30 -0.07
N LYS A 11 -18.05 -0.81 -0.87
CA LYS A 11 -19.48 -1.13 -0.70
C LYS A 11 -19.74 -2.59 -1.06
N LYS A 12 -20.69 -3.24 -0.37
CA LYS A 12 -21.09 -4.64 -0.63
C LYS A 12 -21.58 -4.92 -2.05
N ILE A 13 -22.00 -3.89 -2.78
CA ILE A 13 -22.41 -4.04 -4.19
C ILE A 13 -21.22 -4.24 -5.14
N ASN A 14 -20.00 -3.88 -4.72
CA ASN A 14 -18.79 -4.04 -5.52
C ASN A 14 -18.54 -5.53 -5.82
N LYS A 15 -18.12 -5.83 -7.05
CA LYS A 15 -17.92 -7.21 -7.51
C LYS A 15 -16.80 -7.95 -6.77
N ILE A 16 -15.75 -7.28 -6.32
CA ILE A 16 -14.67 -7.89 -5.54
C ILE A 16 -15.17 -8.27 -4.15
N TYR A 17 -15.97 -7.40 -3.54
CA TYR A 17 -16.61 -7.70 -2.27
C TYR A 17 -17.51 -8.94 -2.39
N LYS A 18 -18.40 -8.97 -3.39
CA LYS A 18 -19.29 -10.12 -3.63
C LYS A 18 -18.52 -11.40 -3.93
N TRP A 19 -17.45 -11.30 -4.73
CA TRP A 19 -16.60 -12.44 -5.05
C TRP A 19 -15.92 -13.00 -3.79
N ALA A 20 -15.40 -12.13 -2.92
CA ALA A 20 -14.77 -12.51 -1.66
C ALA A 20 -15.76 -13.19 -0.70
N GLU A 21 -17.01 -12.70 -0.61
CA GLU A 21 -18.06 -13.31 0.21
C GLU A 21 -18.40 -14.76 -0.21
N LEU A 22 -18.18 -15.12 -1.46
CA LEU A 22 -18.47 -16.45 -2.01
C LEU A 22 -17.31 -17.44 -1.87
N GLN A 23 -16.14 -17.02 -1.36
CA GLN A 23 -14.99 -17.90 -1.24
C GLN A 23 -15.13 -18.88 -0.05
N PRO A 24 -14.62 -20.12 -0.16
CA PRO A 24 -14.65 -21.09 0.93
C PRO A 24 -13.98 -20.61 2.23
N LYS A 25 -12.96 -19.74 2.11
CA LYS A 25 -12.25 -19.09 3.23
C LYS A 25 -12.59 -17.59 3.29
N LYS A 26 -13.88 -17.25 3.22
CA LYS A 26 -14.34 -15.86 3.10
C LYS A 26 -13.74 -14.96 4.17
N GLU A 27 -13.54 -15.42 5.40
CA GLU A 27 -13.01 -14.61 6.51
C GLU A 27 -11.60 -14.10 6.17
N SER A 28 -10.74 -15.00 5.67
CA SER A 28 -9.39 -14.66 5.23
C SER A 28 -9.41 -13.79 3.96
N VAL A 29 -10.19 -14.17 2.94
CA VAL A 29 -10.24 -13.41 1.67
C VAL A 29 -10.82 -12.01 1.88
N MET A 30 -11.78 -11.86 2.79
CA MET A 30 -12.37 -10.56 3.12
C MET A 30 -11.37 -9.60 3.75
N GLY A 31 -10.27 -10.10 4.33
CA GLY A 31 -9.14 -9.31 4.82
C GLY A 31 -8.46 -8.50 3.71
N HIS A 32 -8.44 -9.04 2.48
CA HIS A 32 -7.79 -8.46 1.30
C HIS A 32 -8.72 -7.55 0.45
N VAL A 33 -9.87 -7.16 0.99
CA VAL A 33 -10.84 -6.30 0.27
C VAL A 33 -10.71 -4.85 0.72
N GLY A 34 -10.45 -3.96 -0.24
CA GLY A 34 -10.24 -2.53 0.00
C GLY A 34 -8.81 -2.23 0.40
N THR A 35 -8.61 -1.17 1.20
CA THR A 35 -7.29 -0.89 1.78
C THR A 35 -6.95 -1.88 2.88
N HIS A 36 -5.83 -2.56 2.71
CA HIS A 36 -5.38 -3.61 3.63
C HIS A 36 -3.87 -3.78 3.58
N MET A 37 -3.34 -4.50 4.57
CA MET A 37 -1.99 -5.00 4.64
C MET A 37 -1.97 -6.48 4.36
N ASP A 38 -1.00 -6.92 3.56
CA ASP A 38 -0.71 -8.33 3.36
C ASP A 38 0.34 -8.81 4.38
N VAL A 39 0.00 -9.87 5.11
CA VAL A 39 0.75 -10.35 6.29
C VAL A 39 0.79 -11.88 6.27
N TYR A 40 1.90 -12.45 5.82
CA TYR A 40 2.08 -13.89 5.60
C TYR A 40 2.99 -14.58 6.61
N GLU A 41 3.94 -13.86 7.23
CA GLU A 41 5.07 -14.38 8.02
C GLU A 41 5.08 -13.81 9.47
N MET A 42 5.04 -12.48 9.63
CA MET A 42 5.16 -11.72 10.88
C MET A 42 3.84 -11.04 11.26
N LYS A 43 3.11 -11.65 12.22
CA LYS A 43 1.75 -11.22 12.56
C LYS A 43 1.64 -10.16 13.66
N GLN A 44 2.75 -9.79 14.31
CA GLN A 44 2.79 -8.73 15.33
C GLN A 44 3.55 -7.52 14.80
N ILE A 45 2.80 -6.60 14.21
CA ILE A 45 3.32 -5.33 13.69
C ILE A 45 3.58 -4.40 14.88
N PRO A 46 4.77 -3.78 15.00
CA PRO A 46 5.08 -2.96 16.18
C PRO A 46 4.14 -1.74 16.30
N LEU A 47 3.63 -1.48 17.51
CA LEU A 47 2.62 -0.44 17.75
C LEU A 47 3.10 0.97 17.39
N GLU A 48 4.40 1.24 17.47
CA GLU A 48 4.97 2.53 17.04
C GLU A 48 4.79 2.79 15.54
N TYR A 49 4.46 1.76 14.75
CA TYR A 49 4.14 1.90 13.33
C TYR A 49 2.80 2.62 13.12
N MET A 50 1.94 2.72 14.14
CA MET A 50 0.69 3.48 14.03
C MET A 50 0.90 4.96 13.70
N GLN A 51 2.10 5.50 13.95
CA GLN A 51 2.45 6.88 13.58
C GLN A 51 3.83 6.97 12.94
N ARG A 52 3.88 7.24 11.63
CA ARG A 52 5.14 7.38 10.87
C ARG A 52 5.23 8.72 10.15
N ARG A 53 6.46 9.12 9.82
CA ARG A 53 6.69 10.17 8.81
C ARG A 53 6.35 9.56 7.45
N GLY A 54 5.53 10.25 6.67
CA GLY A 54 5.11 9.83 5.34
C GLY A 54 5.83 10.60 4.26
N ILE A 55 6.24 9.88 3.21
CA ILE A 55 6.88 10.43 2.01
C ILE A 55 6.09 9.94 0.81
N LEU A 56 5.65 10.85 -0.07
CA LEU A 56 4.92 10.49 -1.28
C LEU A 56 5.80 10.72 -2.51
N PHE A 57 6.02 9.65 -3.26
CA PHE A 57 6.56 9.71 -4.61
C PHE A 57 5.43 9.60 -5.63
N ASP A 58 5.37 10.57 -6.54
CA ASP A 58 4.45 10.53 -7.67
C ASP A 58 5.13 9.83 -8.86
N VAL A 59 4.79 8.56 -9.02
CA VAL A 59 5.23 7.71 -10.14
C VAL A 59 4.10 7.53 -11.17
N SER A 60 3.10 8.41 -11.13
CA SER A 60 1.90 8.30 -11.96
C SER A 60 2.17 8.57 -13.43
N THR A 61 3.37 8.96 -13.85
CA THR A 61 3.76 9.08 -15.26
C THR A 61 4.46 7.83 -15.79
N ILE A 62 4.96 6.93 -14.91
CA ILE A 62 5.70 5.73 -15.29
C ILE A 62 4.75 4.68 -15.87
N ARG A 63 5.02 4.20 -17.08
CA ARG A 63 4.18 3.22 -17.80
C ARG A 63 5.02 2.24 -18.61
N ASN A 64 4.46 1.04 -18.82
CA ASN A 64 5.02 0.01 -19.70
C ASN A 64 6.45 -0.44 -19.37
N ARG A 65 6.92 -0.16 -18.16
CA ARG A 65 8.17 -0.66 -17.58
C ARG A 65 8.00 -0.76 -16.07
N GLU A 66 8.98 -1.38 -15.41
CA GLU A 66 9.04 -1.39 -13.95
C GLU A 66 9.34 0.01 -13.41
N ILE A 67 8.83 0.31 -12.21
CA ILE A 67 9.23 1.47 -11.41
C ILE A 67 10.56 1.09 -10.74
N THR A 68 11.57 1.94 -10.88
CA THR A 68 12.94 1.70 -10.39
C THR A 68 13.36 2.83 -9.45
N SER A 69 14.52 2.68 -8.81
CA SER A 69 15.09 3.71 -7.93
C SER A 69 15.44 5.01 -8.66
N GLU A 70 15.58 4.99 -9.99
CA GLU A 70 15.76 6.20 -10.80
C GLU A 70 14.49 7.07 -10.85
N ASP A 71 13.33 6.52 -10.49
CA ASP A 71 12.04 7.22 -10.49
C ASP A 71 11.74 7.96 -9.18
N ILE A 72 12.59 7.78 -8.15
CA ILE A 72 12.41 8.38 -6.83
C ILE A 72 13.71 8.96 -6.29
N ASP A 73 13.58 9.86 -5.32
CA ASP A 73 14.72 10.36 -4.54
C ASP A 73 14.89 9.49 -3.29
N ILE A 74 15.64 8.39 -3.43
CA ILE A 74 15.86 7.42 -2.34
C ILE A 74 16.53 8.07 -1.13
N ASP A 75 17.41 9.06 -1.33
CA ASP A 75 18.13 9.77 -0.28
C ASP A 75 17.20 10.59 0.64
N TYR A 76 15.97 10.84 0.20
CA TYR A 76 14.95 11.56 1.00
C TYR A 76 14.27 10.67 2.05
N ILE A 77 14.36 9.35 1.87
CA ILE A 77 13.79 8.33 2.74
C ILE A 77 14.65 8.21 4.00
N LYS A 78 13.99 7.92 5.13
CA LYS A 78 14.66 7.65 6.41
C LYS A 78 14.13 6.35 7.01
N PRO A 79 14.95 5.68 7.85
CA PRO A 79 14.50 4.52 8.61
C PRO A 79 13.20 4.78 9.38
N GLY A 80 12.26 3.86 9.24
CA GLY A 80 10.92 3.92 9.82
C GLY A 80 9.92 4.79 9.07
N ASP A 81 10.26 5.39 7.92
CA ASP A 81 9.29 6.13 7.11
C ASP A 81 8.15 5.23 6.59
N PHE A 82 7.01 5.83 6.30
CA PHE A 82 5.95 5.25 5.48
C PHE A 82 6.11 5.84 4.07
N VAL A 83 6.63 5.04 3.15
CA VAL A 83 6.85 5.44 1.76
C VAL A 83 5.61 5.14 0.94
N LEU A 84 5.04 6.16 0.32
CA LEU A 84 3.83 6.10 -0.49
C LEU A 84 4.19 6.29 -1.97
N PHE A 85 3.52 5.53 -2.83
CA PHE A 85 3.65 5.62 -4.28
C PHE A 85 2.29 5.92 -4.89
N ARG A 86 2.14 7.12 -5.46
CA ARG A 86 1.01 7.44 -6.33
C ARG A 86 1.31 6.94 -7.73
N THR A 87 0.72 5.81 -8.09
CA THR A 87 0.75 5.25 -9.44
C THR A 87 -0.36 5.83 -10.33
N GLY A 88 -1.38 6.43 -9.70
CA GLY A 88 -2.61 6.93 -10.30
C GLY A 88 -3.55 5.82 -10.80
N LEU A 89 -3.29 4.56 -10.46
CA LEU A 89 -4.04 3.43 -11.01
C LEU A 89 -5.49 3.46 -10.57
N ILE A 90 -5.74 3.65 -9.27
CA ILE A 90 -7.09 3.75 -8.71
C ILE A 90 -7.86 4.98 -9.22
N GLU A 91 -7.14 6.04 -9.60
CA GLU A 91 -7.72 7.25 -10.18
C GLU A 91 -8.21 7.00 -11.61
N ARG A 92 -7.50 6.16 -12.37
CA ARG A 92 -7.82 5.83 -13.78
C ARG A 92 -8.86 4.73 -13.91
N PHE A 93 -8.83 3.73 -13.04
CA PHE A 93 -9.66 2.54 -13.16
C PHE A 93 -10.44 2.28 -11.88
N PRO A 94 -11.76 2.06 -11.97
CA PRO A 94 -12.56 1.71 -10.80
C PRO A 94 -11.98 0.47 -10.10
N TYR A 95 -11.90 0.52 -8.77
CA TYR A 95 -11.41 -0.59 -7.96
C TYR A 95 -12.10 -1.91 -8.31
N GLY A 96 -11.28 -2.91 -8.57
CA GLY A 96 -11.71 -4.25 -8.94
C GLY A 96 -12.04 -4.43 -10.42
N SER A 97 -12.09 -3.38 -11.24
CA SER A 97 -12.32 -3.52 -12.68
C SER A 97 -11.24 -4.37 -13.36
N ASN A 98 -11.52 -4.93 -14.54
CA ASN A 98 -10.53 -5.77 -15.23
C ASN A 98 -9.27 -4.96 -15.59
N ASN A 99 -9.45 -3.69 -15.96
CA ASN A 99 -8.33 -2.80 -16.24
C ASN A 99 -7.54 -2.43 -14.98
N TYR A 100 -8.18 -2.34 -13.81
CA TYR A 100 -7.47 -2.12 -12.55
C TYR A 100 -6.40 -3.19 -12.30
N PHE A 101 -6.72 -4.47 -12.53
CA PHE A 101 -5.73 -5.54 -12.39
C PHE A 101 -4.78 -5.65 -13.58
N LYS A 102 -5.29 -5.53 -14.82
CA LYS A 102 -4.48 -5.68 -16.03
C LYS A 102 -3.40 -4.60 -16.14
N GLU A 103 -3.79 -3.36 -15.89
CA GLU A 103 -2.93 -2.17 -16.00
C GLU A 103 -2.14 -1.90 -14.71
N GLY A 104 -2.10 -2.85 -13.77
CA GLY A 104 -1.33 -2.75 -12.54
C GLY A 104 0.14 -2.37 -12.78
N VAL A 105 0.82 -2.01 -11.71
CA VAL A 105 2.23 -1.64 -11.76
C VAL A 105 3.13 -2.87 -11.55
N ASN A 106 4.42 -2.68 -11.78
CA ASN A 106 5.47 -3.58 -11.32
C ASN A 106 6.60 -2.70 -10.78
N PHE A 107 7.03 -2.94 -9.56
CA PHE A 107 8.24 -2.37 -8.97
C PHE A 107 9.40 -3.31 -9.26
N SER A 108 10.56 -2.77 -9.63
CA SER A 108 11.75 -3.60 -9.82
C SER A 108 12.17 -4.25 -8.49
N TRP A 109 12.81 -5.41 -8.57
CA TRP A 109 13.28 -6.09 -7.37
C TRP A 109 14.34 -5.28 -6.63
N GLU A 110 15.17 -4.55 -7.37
CA GLU A 110 16.19 -3.65 -6.83
C GLU A 110 15.55 -2.54 -5.99
N LEU A 111 14.51 -1.88 -6.50
CA LEU A 111 13.80 -0.85 -5.73
C LEU A 111 13.16 -1.42 -4.46
N ILE A 112 12.54 -2.60 -4.54
CA ILE A 112 11.97 -3.26 -3.36
C ILE A 112 13.07 -3.54 -2.32
N ASP A 113 14.21 -4.08 -2.76
CA ASP A 113 15.34 -4.40 -1.88
C ASP A 113 15.98 -3.14 -1.27
N GLU A 114 16.08 -2.04 -2.02
CA GLU A 114 16.57 -0.76 -1.50
C GLU A 114 15.63 -0.17 -0.45
N LEU A 115 14.32 -0.16 -0.69
CA LEU A 115 13.32 0.27 0.30
C LEU A 115 13.40 -0.55 1.60
N ILE A 116 13.63 -1.87 1.47
CA ILE A 116 13.85 -2.75 2.61
C ILE A 116 15.14 -2.39 3.36
N GLN A 117 16.23 -2.15 2.63
CA GLN A 117 17.54 -1.79 3.21
C GLN A 117 17.50 -0.45 3.95
N GLU A 118 16.70 0.52 3.47
CA GLU A 118 16.44 1.78 4.18
C GLU A 118 15.71 1.60 5.51
N GLY A 119 15.19 0.40 5.79
CA GLY A 119 14.54 0.08 7.07
C GLY A 119 13.23 0.85 7.28
N ILE A 120 12.49 1.11 6.21
CA ILE A 120 11.18 1.77 6.26
C ILE A 120 10.15 0.91 6.98
N ALA A 121 9.07 1.52 7.45
CA ALA A 121 8.00 0.82 8.15
C ALA A 121 6.96 0.23 7.17
N PHE A 122 6.58 1.02 6.17
CA PHE A 122 5.52 0.68 5.23
C PHE A 122 5.84 1.11 3.82
N ILE A 123 5.38 0.30 2.86
CA ILE A 123 5.21 0.69 1.45
C ILE A 123 3.72 0.81 1.19
N GLY A 124 3.22 1.96 0.75
CA GLY A 124 1.81 2.17 0.43
C GLY A 124 1.60 2.53 -1.02
N LEU A 125 0.59 1.97 -1.65
CA LEU A 125 0.32 2.21 -3.07
C LEU A 125 -1.19 2.25 -3.36
N ASP A 126 -1.55 3.02 -4.38
CA ASP A 126 -2.91 3.09 -4.93
C ASP A 126 -3.17 2.02 -6.02
N ALA A 127 -2.57 0.85 -5.83
CA ALA A 127 -2.56 -0.27 -6.77
C ALA A 127 -2.76 -1.60 -6.02
N PRO A 128 -3.08 -2.69 -6.74
CA PRO A 128 -3.40 -3.98 -6.13
C PRO A 128 -2.19 -4.77 -5.66
N ASP A 129 -0.98 -4.50 -6.15
CA ASP A 129 0.22 -5.30 -5.82
C ASP A 129 1.49 -4.49 -6.14
N LEU A 130 2.61 -4.77 -5.45
CA LEU A 130 3.94 -4.27 -5.84
C LEU A 130 4.45 -4.94 -7.14
N ARG A 131 4.20 -6.24 -7.28
CA ARG A 131 4.56 -7.05 -8.45
C ARG A 131 3.41 -7.96 -8.83
N LYS A 132 3.25 -8.24 -10.12
CA LYS A 132 2.09 -8.99 -10.64
C LYS A 132 2.21 -10.50 -10.49
N GLY A 133 1.05 -11.14 -10.39
CA GLY A 133 0.90 -12.58 -10.60
C GLY A 133 1.60 -13.39 -9.52
N LYS A 134 2.52 -14.28 -9.91
CA LYS A 134 3.19 -15.18 -8.95
C LYS A 134 4.19 -14.44 -8.05
N GLU A 135 4.68 -13.29 -8.48
CA GLU A 135 5.69 -12.51 -7.76
C GLU A 135 5.10 -11.63 -6.66
N HIS A 136 3.78 -11.42 -6.63
CA HIS A 136 3.08 -10.61 -5.62
C HIS A 136 3.41 -11.09 -4.20
N ILE A 137 3.02 -12.33 -3.87
CA ILE A 137 3.24 -12.92 -2.54
C ILE A 137 4.75 -13.02 -2.22
N GLU A 138 5.60 -13.17 -3.23
CA GLU A 138 7.04 -13.20 -3.04
C GLU A 138 7.58 -11.83 -2.59
N ALA A 139 7.10 -10.75 -3.21
CA ALA A 139 7.45 -9.39 -2.83
C ALA A 139 7.00 -9.07 -1.40
N ASP A 140 5.74 -9.37 -1.06
CA ASP A 140 5.21 -9.05 0.27
C ASP A 140 5.94 -9.82 1.37
N ARG A 141 6.18 -11.13 1.18
CA ARG A 141 6.96 -11.94 2.13
C ARG A 141 8.39 -11.45 2.28
N ARG A 142 8.98 -10.92 1.20
CA ARG A 142 10.34 -10.39 1.22
C ARG A 142 10.43 -9.13 2.06
N CYS A 143 9.48 -8.21 1.89
CA CYS A 143 9.33 -7.03 2.75
C CYS A 143 9.08 -7.44 4.20
N GLU A 144 8.11 -8.32 4.40
CA GLU A 144 7.62 -8.69 5.72
C GLU A 144 8.70 -9.35 6.57
N LYS A 145 9.55 -10.21 6.00
CA LYS A 145 10.68 -10.83 6.71
C LYS A 145 11.69 -9.83 7.30
N GLN A 146 11.68 -8.60 6.82
CA GLN A 146 12.53 -7.51 7.30
C GLN A 146 11.75 -6.47 8.13
N GLY A 147 10.49 -6.75 8.47
CA GLY A 147 9.63 -5.84 9.24
C GLY A 147 9.03 -4.71 8.42
N VAL A 148 9.05 -4.80 7.09
CA VAL A 148 8.42 -3.84 6.17
C VAL A 148 7.08 -4.41 5.70
N TYR A 149 6.01 -3.62 5.76
CA TYR A 149 4.66 -4.09 5.39
C TYR A 149 4.09 -3.30 4.22
N VAL A 150 3.39 -3.99 3.33
CA VAL A 150 2.77 -3.40 2.13
C VAL A 150 1.32 -3.05 2.43
N ILE A 151 0.90 -1.83 2.11
CA ILE A 151 -0.49 -1.37 2.23
C ILE A 151 -1.04 -1.00 0.85
N GLU A 152 -2.02 -1.76 0.39
CA GLU A 152 -2.51 -1.69 -0.97
C GLU A 152 -3.81 -0.90 -1.10
N ASN A 153 -4.16 -0.57 -2.34
CA ASN A 153 -5.44 0.02 -2.71
C ASN A 153 -5.74 1.32 -1.94
N LEU A 154 -4.71 2.13 -1.66
CA LEU A 154 -4.89 3.48 -1.12
C LEU A 154 -5.61 4.37 -2.14
N GLN A 155 -6.28 5.41 -1.66
CA GLN A 155 -6.91 6.44 -2.48
C GLN A 155 -6.51 7.84 -2.04
N HIS A 156 -6.86 8.85 -2.85
CA HIS A 156 -6.62 10.27 -2.55
C HIS A 156 -5.14 10.65 -2.33
N LEU A 157 -4.19 9.85 -2.82
CA LEU A 157 -2.76 10.18 -2.73
C LEU A 157 -2.44 11.51 -3.42
N GLY A 158 -3.14 11.86 -4.51
CA GLY A 158 -3.01 13.15 -5.19
C GLY A 158 -3.44 14.37 -4.36
N GLU A 159 -4.02 14.20 -3.17
CA GLU A 159 -4.34 15.30 -2.26
C GLU A 159 -3.22 15.64 -1.28
N ILE A 160 -2.17 14.83 -1.22
CA ILE A 160 -0.98 15.05 -0.38
C ILE A 160 -0.02 15.96 -1.15
N ASP A 161 0.44 17.03 -0.51
CA ASP A 161 1.50 17.88 -1.07
C ASP A 161 2.84 17.13 -1.02
N THR A 162 3.42 16.87 -2.18
CA THR A 162 4.68 16.11 -2.34
C THR A 162 5.91 16.89 -1.91
N ASN A 163 5.83 18.21 -1.76
CA ASN A 163 7.00 19.04 -1.40
C ASN A 163 7.36 18.96 0.09
N LYS A 164 6.53 18.33 0.93
CA LYS A 164 6.80 18.20 2.36
C LYS A 164 6.36 16.84 2.88
N PRO A 165 7.08 16.25 3.85
CA PRO A 165 6.65 15.03 4.51
C PRO A 165 5.30 15.26 5.20
N CYS A 166 4.50 14.20 5.29
CA CYS A 166 3.26 14.20 6.06
C CYS A 166 3.43 13.37 7.33
N LYS A 167 2.50 13.50 8.28
CA LYS A 167 2.38 12.55 9.38
C LYS A 167 1.31 11.53 9.02
N MET A 168 1.68 10.26 9.04
CA MET A 168 0.80 9.13 8.78
C MET A 168 0.23 8.60 10.07
N LEU A 169 -1.07 8.30 10.05
CA LEU A 169 -1.79 7.61 11.10
C LEU A 169 -2.37 6.33 10.49
N THR A 170 -1.87 5.19 10.96
CA THR A 170 -2.24 3.86 10.44
C THR A 170 -2.80 3.04 11.58
N MET A 171 -4.00 2.49 11.41
CA MET A 171 -4.63 1.61 12.38
C MET A 171 -5.05 0.32 11.70
N TRP A 172 -4.85 -0.80 12.37
CA TRP A 172 -5.27 -2.13 11.93
C TRP A 172 -5.83 -2.89 13.14
N PHE A 173 -6.54 -3.98 12.87
CA PHE A 173 -6.90 -4.94 13.90
C PHE A 173 -5.96 -6.13 13.78
N GLU A 174 -5.35 -6.52 14.89
CA GLU A 174 -4.56 -7.75 14.94
C GLU A 174 -5.48 -8.95 14.75
N ASP A 175 -5.07 -9.84 13.86
CA ASP A 175 -5.68 -11.15 13.67
C ASP A 175 -4.54 -12.13 13.34
N LEU A 176 -4.25 -13.02 14.31
CA LEU A 176 -3.15 -13.98 14.21
C LEU A 176 -3.43 -15.11 13.22
N GLU A 177 -4.63 -15.22 12.67
CA GLU A 177 -5.00 -16.22 11.67
C GLU A 177 -5.16 -15.61 10.28
N ALA A 178 -5.45 -14.32 10.19
CA ALA A 178 -5.57 -13.61 8.92
C ALA A 178 -4.23 -13.51 8.16
N THR A 179 -4.36 -13.40 6.84
CA THR A 179 -3.27 -13.08 5.90
C THR A 179 -3.42 -11.69 5.29
N GLY A 180 -4.57 -11.05 5.51
CA GLY A 180 -4.88 -9.70 5.06
C GLY A 180 -5.53 -8.94 6.20
N LEU A 181 -4.94 -7.82 6.60
CA LEU A 181 -5.43 -6.98 7.70
C LEU A 181 -6.00 -5.69 7.13
N LYS A 182 -7.29 -5.43 7.35
CA LYS A 182 -7.88 -4.15 6.96
C LYS A 182 -7.26 -3.01 7.73
N CYS A 183 -6.99 -1.93 7.01
CA CYS A 183 -6.31 -0.77 7.56
C CYS A 183 -7.18 0.48 7.45
N ARG A 184 -7.03 1.37 8.43
CA ARG A 184 -7.43 2.77 8.35
C ARG A 184 -6.17 3.60 8.22
N VAL A 185 -6.02 4.28 7.10
CA VAL A 185 -4.83 5.07 6.76
C VAL A 185 -5.22 6.52 6.54
N ILE A 186 -4.63 7.42 7.33
CA ILE A 186 -4.87 8.86 7.26
C ILE A 186 -3.53 9.58 7.13
N ALA A 187 -3.40 10.47 6.15
CA ALA A 187 -2.30 11.42 6.09
C ALA A 187 -2.71 12.76 6.73
N THR A 188 -1.76 13.44 7.36
CA THR A 188 -1.97 14.76 7.95
C THR A 188 -0.87 15.74 7.53
N GLN A 189 -1.28 16.94 7.13
CA GLN A 189 -0.40 18.05 6.74
C GLN A 189 -0.96 19.38 7.28
N PRO A 190 -0.14 20.41 7.52
CA PRO A 190 -0.64 21.75 7.82
C PRO A 190 -1.65 22.21 6.77
N ARG A 191 -2.66 23.00 7.19
CA ARG A 191 -3.47 23.73 6.20
C ARG A 191 -2.61 24.88 5.70
N GLU A 192 -2.61 25.09 4.40
CA GLU A 192 -2.11 26.35 3.81
C GLU A 192 -2.94 27.53 4.30
#